data_AF-A0A7W8B335-F1
#
_entry.id   AF-A0A7W8B335-F1
#
_cell.length_a   1.000
_cell.length_b   1.000
_cell.length_c   1.000
_cell.angle_alpha   90.00
_cell.angle_beta   90.00
_cell.angle_gamma   90.00
#
_symmetry.space_group_name_H-M   'P 1'
#
loop_
_entity.id
_entity.type
_entity.pdbx_description
1 polymer ?
#
loop_
_entity_poly.entity_id
_entity_poly.type
_entity_poly.pdbx_seq_one_letter_code
_entity_poly.pdbx_strand_id
1 'polypeptide(L)' 'MADISDDLIMMERSAEEERAKLAGLDGEEHAAQWRRWYDASVTFQAAVTAYARETGQARHEVEQAVKKAVRHADEDSAG' A
#
# COMPACT_ATOMS: atom_id res chain seq x y z
N MET A 1 -17.58 10.03 0.51
CA MET A 1 -16.37 9.18 0.54
C MET A 1 -15.21 10.06 0.14
N ALA A 2 -14.03 9.89 0.73
CA ALA A 2 -12.82 10.49 0.19
C ALA A 2 -12.67 10.02 -1.26
N ASP A 3 -12.43 10.93 -2.20
CA ASP A 3 -12.11 10.58 -3.59
C ASP A 3 -10.66 10.06 -3.60
N ILE A 4 -10.46 8.80 -3.19
CA ILE A 4 -9.13 8.21 -3.02
C ILE A 4 -8.43 8.19 -4.38
N SER A 5 -7.21 8.72 -4.44
CA SER A 5 -6.41 8.66 -5.66
C SER A 5 -6.07 7.20 -6.01
N ASP A 6 -6.27 6.83 -7.28
CA ASP A 6 -5.91 5.52 -7.84
C ASP A 6 -4.41 5.23 -7.68
N ASP A 7 -3.56 6.28 -7.72
CA ASP A 7 -2.13 6.16 -7.48
C ASP A 7 -1.83 5.62 -6.07
N LEU A 8 -2.58 6.04 -5.05
CA LEU A 8 -2.40 5.53 -3.69
C LEU A 8 -2.82 4.05 -3.58
N ILE A 9 -3.87 3.66 -4.32
CA ILE A 9 -4.35 2.28 -4.38
C ILE A 9 -3.31 1.39 -5.06
N MET A 10 -2.73 1.83 -6.19
CA MET A 10 -1.66 1.13 -6.87
C MET A 10 -0.41 0.98 -5.98
N MET A 11 -0.02 2.04 -5.26
CA MET A 11 1.13 2.00 -4.34
C MET A 11 0.94 1.01 -3.18
N GLU A 12 -0.22 1.01 -2.53
CA GLU A 12 -0.51 0.05 -1.46
C GLU A 12 -0.59 -1.39 -1.99
N ARG A 13 -1.19 -1.59 -3.17
CA ARG A 13 -1.22 -2.91 -3.82
C ARG A 13 0.20 -3.43 -4.07
N SER A 14 1.08 -2.62 -4.65
CA SER A 14 2.47 -3.01 -4.88
C SER A 14 3.22 -3.31 -3.58
N ALA A 15 2.98 -2.56 -2.51
CA ALA A 15 3.56 -2.86 -1.20
C ALA A 15 3.08 -4.23 -0.68
N GLU A 16 1.79 -4.54 -0.77
CA GLU A 16 1.25 -5.84 -0.32
C GLU A 16 1.72 -6.99 -1.22
N GLU A 17 1.93 -6.78 -2.52
CA GLU A 17 2.55 -7.77 -3.42
C GLU A 17 4.01 -8.08 -3.01
N GLU A 18 4.82 -7.05 -2.71
CA GLU A 18 6.19 -7.25 -2.20
C GLU A 18 6.20 -7.93 -0.82
N ARG A 19 5.19 -7.67 0.00
CA ARG A 19 4.99 -8.36 1.28
C ARG A 19 4.65 -9.83 1.07
N ALA A 20 3.76 -10.15 0.14
CA ALA A 20 3.34 -11.52 -0.15
C ALA A 20 4.54 -12.38 -0.61
N LYS A 21 5.47 -11.79 -1.38
CA LYS A 21 6.72 -12.44 -1.83
C LYS A 21 7.67 -12.83 -0.68
N LEU A 22 7.49 -12.31 0.53
CA LEU A 22 8.28 -12.74 1.69
C LEU A 22 7.97 -14.18 2.12
N ALA A 23 6.78 -14.68 1.80
CA ALA A 23 6.36 -16.02 2.20
C ALA A 23 7.28 -17.09 1.61
N GLY A 24 7.88 -17.90 2.48
CA GLY A 24 8.78 -18.99 2.08
C GLY A 24 10.20 -18.56 1.72
N LEU A 25 10.58 -17.30 1.92
CA LEU A 25 11.97 -16.85 1.81
C LEU A 25 12.67 -16.91 3.17
N ASP A 26 13.98 -17.16 3.13
CA ASP A 26 14.87 -17.10 4.29
C ASP A 26 16.22 -16.44 3.93
N GLY A 27 17.04 -16.18 4.96
CA GLY A 27 18.40 -15.66 4.80
C GLY A 27 18.48 -14.33 4.02
N GLU A 28 19.43 -14.26 3.10
CA GLU A 28 19.70 -13.05 2.30
C GLU A 28 18.57 -12.71 1.33
N GLU A 29 17.88 -13.72 0.78
CA GLU A 29 16.74 -13.52 -0.13
C GLU A 29 15.56 -12.88 0.61
N HIS A 30 15.27 -13.36 1.82
CA HIS A 30 14.28 -12.72 2.68
C HIS A 30 14.69 -11.28 3.01
N ALA A 31 15.96 -11.04 3.36
CA ALA A 31 16.42 -9.69 3.70
C ALA A 31 16.31 -8.71 2.50
N ALA A 32 16.64 -9.16 1.29
CA ALA A 32 16.51 -8.38 0.07
C ALA A 32 15.04 -8.08 -0.26
N GLN A 33 14.16 -9.08 -0.15
CA GLN A 33 12.73 -8.90 -0.39
C GLN A 33 12.09 -7.99 0.68
N TRP A 34 12.53 -8.12 1.94
CA TRP A 34 12.08 -7.26 3.03
C TRP A 34 12.43 -5.79 2.77
N ARG A 35 13.63 -5.53 2.23
CA ARG A 35 14.05 -4.18 1.86
C ARG A 35 13.12 -3.58 0.79
N ARG A 36 12.78 -4.36 -0.25
CA ARG A 36 11.87 -3.91 -1.31
C ARG A 36 10.47 -3.57 -0.77
N TRP A 37 9.92 -4.47 0.06
CA TRP A 37 8.66 -4.23 0.75
C TRP A 37 8.70 -2.97 1.63
N TYR A 38 9.80 -2.78 2.36
CA TYR A 38 9.98 -1.63 3.23
C TYR A 38 10.03 -0.31 2.44
N ASP A 39 10.83 -0.24 1.37
CA ASP A 39 10.93 0.94 0.51
C ASP A 39 9.58 1.28 -0.16
N ALA A 40 8.84 0.27 -0.63
CA ALA A 40 7.49 0.46 -1.17
C ALA A 40 6.52 1.01 -0.10
N SER A 41 6.56 0.44 1.11
CA SER A 41 5.72 0.87 2.23
C SER A 41 6.02 2.31 2.68
N VAL A 42 7.29 2.70 2.72
CA VAL A 42 7.70 4.08 3.04
C VAL A 42 7.20 5.06 1.98
N THR A 43 7.34 4.69 0.70
CA THR A 43 6.85 5.50 -0.42
C THR A 43 5.34 5.70 -0.35
N PHE A 44 4.57 4.63 -0.10
CA PHE A 44 3.13 4.71 0.11
C PHE A 44 2.75 5.64 1.28
N GLN A 45 3.39 5.48 2.44
CA GLN A 45 3.10 6.31 3.63
C GLN A 45 3.43 7.79 3.40
N ALA A 46 4.49 8.09 2.63
CA ALA A 46 4.83 9.45 2.23
C ALA A 46 3.75 10.03 1.30
N ALA A 47 3.28 9.27 0.31
CA ALA A 47 2.23 9.69 -0.60
C ALA A 47 0.89 9.94 0.12
N VAL A 48 0.49 9.04 1.03
CA VAL A 48 -0.70 9.25 1.88
C VAL A 48 -0.58 10.53 2.72
N THR A 49 0.62 10.79 3.26
CA THR A 49 0.87 12.00 4.05
C THR A 49 0.76 13.26 3.20
N ALA A 50 1.29 13.24 1.97
CA ALA A 50 1.18 14.36 1.04
C ALA A 50 -0.28 14.60 0.64
N TYR A 51 -0.96 13.56 0.16
CA TYR A 51 -2.35 13.62 -0.26
C TYR A 51 -3.27 14.13 0.88
N ALA A 52 -3.11 13.60 2.09
CA ALA A 52 -3.90 14.04 3.24
C ALA A 52 -3.70 15.53 3.57
N ARG A 53 -2.48 16.07 3.40
CA ARG A 53 -2.21 17.50 3.56
C ARG A 53 -2.85 18.32 2.45
N GLU A 54 -2.77 17.85 1.20
CA GLU A 54 -3.33 18.54 0.03
C GLU A 54 -4.86 18.61 0.07
N THR A 55 -5.52 17.55 0.54
CA THR A 55 -6.99 17.47 0.62
C THR A 55 -7.55 17.95 1.96
N GLY A 56 -6.69 18.28 2.93
CA GLY A 56 -7.11 18.67 4.28
C GLY A 56 -7.75 17.54 5.09
N GLN A 57 -7.49 16.28 4.71
CA GLN A 57 -8.04 15.09 5.36
C GLN A 57 -7.11 14.56 6.45
N ALA A 58 -7.66 13.76 7.36
CA ALA A 58 -6.84 13.07 8.33
C ALA A 58 -6.07 11.92 7.65
N ARG A 59 -4.74 11.91 7.81
CA ARG A 59 -3.84 10.88 7.23
C ARG A 59 -4.33 9.45 7.46
N HIS A 60 -4.80 9.17 8.68
CA HIS A 60 -5.28 7.83 9.06
C HIS A 60 -6.57 7.45 8.32
N GLU A 61 -7.46 8.39 8.02
CA GLU A 61 -8.69 8.12 7.27
C GLU A 61 -8.36 7.81 5.81
N VAL A 62 -7.43 8.57 5.20
CA VAL A 62 -6.94 8.32 3.84
C VAL A 62 -6.30 6.92 3.76
N GLU A 63 -5.41 6.59 4.69
CA GLU A 63 -4.75 5.28 4.72
C GLU A 63 -5.76 4.12 4.80
N GLN A 64 -6.75 4.22 5.69
CA GLN A 64 -7.77 3.18 5.87
C GLN A 64 -8.68 3.07 4.64
N ALA A 65 -8.98 4.20 4.01
CA ALA A 65 -9.77 4.23 2.78
C ALA A 65 -9.03 3.51 1.65
N VAL A 66 -7.73 3.79 1.45
CA VAL A 66 -6.88 3.12 0.46
C VAL A 66 -6.82 1.60 0.72
N LYS A 67 -6.52 1.19 1.96
CA LYS A 67 -6.46 -0.23 2.35
C LYS A 67 -7.77 -0.96 2.08
N LYS A 68 -8.90 -0.31 2.33
CA LYS A 68 -10.22 -0.86 2.02
C LYS A 68 -10.43 -1.00 0.51
N ALA A 69 -10.02 0.00 -0.27
CA ALA A 69 -10.14 -0.03 -1.73
C ALA A 69 -9.29 -1.14 -2.36
N VAL A 70 -8.05 -1.34 -1.89
CA VAL A 70 -7.19 -2.45 -2.35
C VAL A 70 -7.85 -3.80 -2.10
N ARG A 71 -8.41 -4.03 -0.91
CA ARG A 71 -9.11 -5.28 -0.56
C ARG A 71 -10.32 -5.53 -1.46
N HIS A 72 -11.15 -4.53 -1.69
CA HIS A 72 -12.32 -4.69 -2.56
C HIS A 72 -11.95 -4.92 -4.03
N ALA A 73 -10.88 -4.30 -4.52
CA ALA A 73 -10.42 -4.52 -5.89
C ALA A 73 -9.81 -5.92 -6.08
N ASP A 74 -9.29 -6.55 -5.02
CA ASP A 74 -8.82 -7.93 -5.02
C ASP A 74 -9.99 -8.93 -5.01
N GLU A 75 -11.02 -8.66 -4.20
CA GLU A 75 -12.28 -9.43 -4.16
C GLU A 75 -13.02 -9.43 -5.52
N ASP A 76 -13.04 -8.29 -6.22
CA ASP A 76 -13.67 -8.16 -7.55
C ASP A 76 -12.86 -8.88 -8.65
N SER A 77 -11.52 -8.94 -8.53
CA SER A 77 -10.67 -9.67 -9.47
C SER A 77 -10.69 -11.20 -9.25
N ALA A 78 -11.14 -11.67 -8.08
CA ALA A 78 -11.26 -13.09 -7.74
C ALA A 78 -12.67 -13.67 -7.96
N GLY A 79 -13.60 -12.88 -8.53
CA GLY A 79 -15.00 -13.22 -8.78
C GLY A 79 -15.32 -13.71 -10.18
#